data_AF-A0A1R1MBT5-F1
#
_entry.id   AF-A0A1R1MBT5-F1
#
_cell.length_a   1.000
_cell.length_b   1.000
_cell.length_c   1.000
_cell.angle_alpha   90.00
_cell.angle_beta   90.00
_cell.angle_gamma   90.00
#
_symmetry.space_group_name_H-M   'P 1'
#
loop_
_entity.id
_entity.type
_entity.pdbx_description
1 polymer ?
#
loop_
_entity_poly.entity_id
_entity_poly.type
_entity_poly.pdbx_seq_one_letter_code
_entity_poly.pdbx_strand_id
1 'polypeptide(L)'
;MRRRLLWFSAPVVLIALLIAAKLLSLPLFGAQAADAWERQDAGGVGGAADRLGVVNVVEPYKAHVAAGDADVLRSDWESARREFTRALELVGGGVNDCPVRVNLVLSIERRGDELTGQGRAADARALYEQAQRVVGDAPQDCFTDQQQAPDSGQQLRQAQERLREKQTTPSSPPPTATPSPGPGTPTASPSPSPTPGPGTDPRQQELEQRQREASQDRAPGGPRDDPQNGDAPPPGAKQW
;
A
#
# COMPACT_ATOMS: atom_id res chain seq x y z
N MET A 1 -11.01 17.93 55.76
CA MET A 1 -9.94 18.08 54.73
C MET A 1 -9.99 17.03 53.61
N ARG A 2 -10.23 15.74 53.87
CA ARG A 2 -10.32 14.68 52.82
C ARG A 2 -11.31 14.97 51.69
N ARG A 3 -12.48 15.53 51.99
CA ARG A 3 -13.54 15.87 51.02
C ARG A 3 -13.18 17.04 50.08
N ARG A 4 -12.32 17.97 50.52
CA ARG A 4 -11.78 19.05 49.66
C ARG A 4 -10.69 18.50 48.76
N LEU A 5 -9.80 17.63 49.27
CA LEU A 5 -8.76 16.99 48.48
C LEU A 5 -9.35 16.13 47.35
N LEU A 6 -10.42 15.39 47.63
CA LEU A 6 -11.16 14.61 46.62
C LEU A 6 -11.80 15.47 45.52
N TRP A 7 -12.31 16.67 45.85
CA TRP A 7 -12.91 17.57 44.86
C TRP A 7 -11.86 18.21 43.94
N PHE A 8 -10.65 18.43 44.42
CA PHE A 8 -9.54 18.92 43.58
C PHE A 8 -8.85 17.79 42.80
N SER A 9 -8.80 16.56 43.33
CA SER A 9 -8.19 15.41 42.63
C SER A 9 -9.14 14.71 41.66
N ALA A 10 -10.44 14.72 41.91
CA ALA A 10 -11.45 14.12 41.03
C ALA A 10 -11.36 14.57 39.56
N PRO A 11 -11.23 15.88 39.23
CA PRO A 11 -11.11 16.30 37.83
C PRO A 11 -9.81 15.81 37.19
N VAL A 12 -8.70 15.79 37.93
CA VAL A 12 -7.41 15.30 37.41
C VAL A 12 -7.47 13.81 37.10
N VAL A 13 -8.05 13.02 38.01
CA VAL A 13 -8.25 11.57 37.81
C VAL A 13 -9.20 11.31 36.64
N LEU A 14 -10.27 12.10 36.51
CA LEU A 14 -11.20 11.99 35.38
C LEU A 14 -10.49 12.25 34.04
N ILE A 15 -9.68 13.32 33.95
CA ILE A 15 -8.90 13.63 32.75
C ILE A 15 -7.94 12.48 32.43
N ALA A 16 -7.23 11.95 33.42
CA ALA A 16 -6.33 10.82 33.22
C ALA A 16 -7.07 9.57 32.69
N LEU A 17 -8.27 9.28 33.21
CA LEU A 17 -9.11 8.18 32.70
C LEU A 17 -9.58 8.42 31.26
N LEU A 18 -9.93 9.65 30.89
CA LEU A 18 -10.32 9.99 29.52
C LEU A 18 -9.15 9.82 28.54
N ILE A 19 -7.95 10.26 28.94
CA ILE A 19 -6.73 10.06 28.13
C ILE A 19 -6.44 8.57 27.98
N ALA A 20 -6.51 7.79 29.07
CA ALA A 20 -6.31 6.35 29.01
C ALA A 20 -7.31 5.68 28.07
N ALA A 21 -8.60 6.01 28.20
CA ALA A 21 -9.65 5.50 27.31
C ALA A 21 -9.40 5.86 25.84
N LYS A 22 -8.94 7.10 25.55
CA LYS A 22 -8.58 7.52 24.19
C LYS A 22 -7.41 6.69 23.65
N LEU A 23 -6.33 6.53 24.42
CA LEU A 23 -5.16 5.73 24.00
C LEU A 23 -5.53 4.28 23.73
N LEU A 24 -6.38 3.68 24.58
CA LEU A 24 -6.90 2.33 24.39
C LEU A 24 -7.78 2.19 23.14
N SER A 25 -8.45 3.26 22.71
CA SER A 25 -9.28 3.25 21.50
C SER A 25 -8.50 3.34 20.18
N LEU A 26 -7.28 3.90 20.19
CA LEU A 26 -6.46 4.08 18.99
C LEU A 26 -6.19 2.77 18.23
N PRO A 27 -5.69 1.69 18.87
CA PRO A 27 -5.44 0.43 18.16
C PRO A 27 -6.74 -0.22 17.65
N LEU A 28 -7.88 0.03 18.29
CA LEU A 28 -9.17 -0.48 17.81
C LEU A 28 -9.57 0.19 16.50
N PHE A 29 -9.45 1.51 16.41
CA PHE A 29 -9.75 2.23 15.17
C PHE A 29 -8.72 1.94 14.08
N GLY A 30 -7.44 1.74 14.45
CA GLY A 30 -6.42 1.28 13.52
C GLY A 30 -6.73 -0.11 12.94
N ALA A 31 -7.14 -1.06 13.78
CA ALA A 31 -7.54 -2.39 13.33
C ALA A 31 -8.80 -2.35 12.44
N GLN A 32 -9.79 -1.52 12.78
CA GLN A 32 -10.97 -1.31 11.94
C GLN A 32 -10.61 -0.72 10.57
N ALA A 33 -9.67 0.22 10.52
CA ALA A 33 -9.19 0.77 9.24
C ALA A 33 -8.51 -0.31 8.40
N ALA A 34 -7.62 -1.12 9.00
CA ALA A 34 -6.92 -2.20 8.30
C ALA A 34 -7.90 -3.26 7.76
N ASP A 35 -8.87 -3.67 8.56
CA ASP A 35 -9.89 -4.64 8.21
C ASP A 35 -10.87 -4.11 7.14
N ALA A 36 -11.25 -2.83 7.22
CA ALA A 36 -12.03 -2.17 6.16
C ALA A 36 -11.23 -2.05 4.86
N TRP A 37 -9.93 -1.75 4.94
CA TRP A 37 -9.05 -1.69 3.79
C TRP A 37 -8.90 -3.06 3.09
N GLU A 38 -8.75 -4.14 3.86
CA GLU A 38 -8.70 -5.50 3.33
C GLU A 38 -10.00 -5.88 2.58
N ARG A 39 -11.14 -5.36 3.04
CA ARG A 39 -12.43 -5.47 2.36
C ARG A 39 -12.66 -4.47 1.22
N GLN A 40 -11.71 -3.59 0.94
CA GLN A 40 -11.85 -2.48 -0.02
C GLN A 40 -13.04 -1.55 0.31
N ASP A 41 -13.35 -1.40 1.60
CA ASP A 41 -14.43 -0.54 2.10
C ASP A 41 -13.92 0.86 2.40
N ALA A 42 -13.97 1.74 1.40
CA ALA A 42 -13.54 3.13 1.53
C ALA A 42 -14.31 3.90 2.62
N GLY A 43 -15.60 3.59 2.83
CA GLY A 43 -16.42 4.23 3.86
C GLY A 43 -16.00 3.79 5.26
N GLY A 44 -15.69 2.50 5.43
CA GLY A 44 -15.14 1.95 6.66
C GLY A 44 -13.79 2.54 7.04
N VAL A 45 -12.86 2.65 6.08
CA VAL A 45 -11.55 3.29 6.28
C VAL A 45 -11.71 4.77 6.61
N GLY A 46 -12.53 5.51 5.85
CA GLY A 46 -12.78 6.93 6.08
C GLY A 46 -13.41 7.21 7.46
N GLY A 47 -14.40 6.42 7.85
CA GLY A 47 -15.01 6.55 9.18
C GLY A 47 -14.03 6.24 10.31
N ALA A 48 -13.09 5.30 10.12
CA ALA A 48 -12.02 5.06 11.08
C ALA A 48 -11.02 6.23 11.14
N ALA A 49 -10.68 6.82 10.00
CA ALA A 49 -9.85 8.03 9.90
C ALA A 49 -10.47 9.20 10.68
N ASP A 50 -11.76 9.45 10.53
CA ASP A 50 -12.50 10.49 11.27
C ASP A 50 -12.38 10.29 12.79
N ARG A 51 -12.55 9.05 13.27
CA ARG A 51 -12.45 8.72 14.70
C ARG A 51 -11.02 8.86 15.23
N LEU A 52 -10.02 8.54 14.43
CA LEU A 52 -8.61 8.79 14.74
C LEU A 52 -8.34 10.30 14.83
N GLY A 53 -8.92 11.09 13.93
CA GLY A 53 -8.82 12.55 13.87
C GLY A 53 -9.38 13.32 15.06
N VAL A 54 -10.30 12.72 15.84
CA VAL A 54 -10.84 13.35 17.06
C VAL A 54 -9.79 13.36 18.17
N VAL A 55 -9.33 14.54 18.59
CA VAL A 55 -8.26 14.71 19.61
C VAL A 55 -6.95 14.02 19.16
N ASN A 56 -6.53 14.35 17.94
CA ASN A 56 -5.41 13.74 17.22
C ASN A 56 -4.04 14.34 17.63
N VAL A 57 -3.57 14.01 18.84
CA VAL A 57 -2.36 14.62 19.42
C VAL A 57 -1.15 13.67 19.47
N VAL A 58 -1.38 12.35 19.58
CA VAL A 58 -0.31 11.38 19.88
C VAL A 58 0.50 11.01 18.64
N GLU A 59 -0.18 10.63 17.56
CA GLU A 59 0.44 10.30 16.26
C GLU A 59 -0.39 10.95 15.15
N PRO A 60 -0.30 12.29 15.01
CA PRO A 60 -1.25 13.06 14.22
C PRO A 60 -1.31 12.66 12.74
N TYR A 61 -0.20 12.16 12.20
CA TYR A 61 -0.10 11.73 10.82
C TYR A 61 -0.98 10.51 10.49
N LYS A 62 -1.26 9.61 11.45
CA LYS A 62 -1.98 8.34 11.17
C LYS A 62 -3.43 8.55 10.73
N ALA A 63 -4.10 9.58 11.26
CA ALA A 63 -5.43 9.94 10.80
C ALA A 63 -5.43 10.37 9.33
N HIS A 64 -4.41 11.14 8.92
CA HIS A 64 -4.22 11.57 7.53
C HIS A 64 -3.82 10.41 6.62
N VAL A 65 -3.00 9.47 7.08
CA VAL A 65 -2.71 8.23 6.32
C VAL A 65 -4.01 7.47 6.05
N ALA A 66 -4.83 7.23 7.08
CA ALA A 66 -6.10 6.52 6.91
C ALA A 66 -7.09 7.29 6.00
N ALA A 67 -7.15 8.62 6.08
CA ALA A 67 -7.96 9.43 5.19
C ALA A 67 -7.50 9.31 3.73
N GLY A 68 -6.19 9.40 3.50
CA GLY A 68 -5.58 9.19 2.19
C GLY A 68 -5.82 7.79 1.63
N ASP A 69 -5.77 6.77 2.47
CA ASP A 69 -6.10 5.39 2.09
C ASP A 69 -7.58 5.28 1.65
N ALA A 70 -8.51 5.93 2.37
CA ALA A 70 -9.91 5.98 1.95
C ALA A 70 -10.09 6.69 0.59
N ASP A 71 -9.30 7.73 0.31
CA ASP A 71 -9.27 8.40 -0.99
C ASP A 71 -8.69 7.49 -2.10
N VAL A 72 -7.63 6.72 -1.80
CA VAL A 72 -7.05 5.73 -2.72
C VAL A 72 -8.09 4.69 -3.13
N LEU A 73 -8.86 4.15 -2.18
CA LEU A 73 -9.92 3.18 -2.47
C LEU A 73 -11.03 3.78 -3.34
N ARG A 74 -11.25 5.10 -3.26
CA ARG A 74 -12.18 5.83 -4.14
C ARG A 74 -11.56 6.23 -5.48
N SER A 75 -10.28 5.93 -5.71
CA SER A 75 -9.48 6.45 -6.82
C SER A 75 -9.48 7.98 -6.91
N ASP A 76 -9.68 8.67 -5.78
CA ASP A 76 -9.54 10.12 -5.70
C ASP A 76 -8.08 10.48 -5.39
N TRP A 77 -7.23 10.36 -6.41
CA TRP A 77 -5.78 10.54 -6.24
C TRP A 77 -5.41 11.96 -5.84
N GLU A 78 -6.20 12.97 -6.19
CA GLU A 78 -5.91 14.35 -5.79
C GLU A 78 -6.14 14.54 -4.29
N SER A 79 -7.22 13.99 -3.73
CA SER A 79 -7.48 14.01 -2.30
C SER A 79 -6.47 13.17 -1.53
N ALA A 80 -6.18 11.95 -2.01
CA ALA A 80 -5.16 11.08 -1.42
C ALA A 80 -3.79 11.78 -1.34
N ARG A 81 -3.36 12.46 -2.40
CA ARG A 81 -2.11 13.23 -2.41
C ARG A 81 -2.07 14.29 -1.32
N ARG A 82 -3.16 15.04 -1.13
CA ARG A 82 -3.23 16.09 -0.10
C ARG A 82 -3.12 15.49 1.30
N GLU A 83 -3.84 14.40 1.55
CA GLU A 83 -3.80 13.72 2.85
C GLU A 83 -2.42 13.12 3.14
N PHE A 84 -1.79 12.42 2.19
CA PHE A 84 -0.44 11.89 2.39
C PHE A 84 0.63 12.97 2.48
N THR A 85 0.48 14.10 1.78
CA THR A 85 1.35 15.28 1.97
C THR A 85 1.23 15.77 3.40
N ARG A 86 -0.01 15.91 3.91
CA ARG A 86 -0.24 16.35 5.28
C ARG A 86 0.29 15.36 6.31
N ALA A 87 0.14 14.07 6.06
CA ALA A 87 0.74 13.02 6.89
C ALA A 87 2.27 13.15 6.94
N LEU A 88 2.92 13.39 5.79
CA LEU A 88 4.37 13.54 5.71
C LEU A 88 4.88 14.79 6.47
N GLU A 89 4.11 15.86 6.51
CA GLU A 89 4.43 17.05 7.33
C GLU A 89 4.35 16.78 8.84
N LEU A 90 3.54 15.80 9.25
CA LEU A 90 3.20 15.54 10.66
C LEU A 90 3.97 14.37 11.30
N VAL A 91 4.48 13.44 10.49
CA VAL A 91 5.16 12.23 10.98
C VAL A 91 6.47 12.55 11.70
N GLY A 92 7.10 13.68 11.38
CA GLY A 92 8.23 14.22 12.13
C GLY A 92 9.60 13.58 11.82
N GLY A 93 9.70 12.75 10.76
CA GLY A 93 10.95 12.16 10.30
C GLY A 93 11.17 10.70 10.73
N GLY A 94 12.34 10.18 10.35
CA GLY A 94 12.80 8.83 10.71
C GLY A 94 12.11 7.74 9.90
N VAL A 95 12.06 6.52 10.44
CA VAL A 95 11.57 5.35 9.71
C VAL A 95 10.06 5.39 9.37
N ASN A 96 9.29 6.16 10.15
CA ASN A 96 7.85 6.31 9.92
C ASN A 96 7.54 7.13 8.66
N ASP A 97 8.50 7.93 8.15
CA ASP A 97 8.36 8.64 6.88
C ASP A 97 8.20 7.69 5.70
N CYS A 98 8.88 6.55 5.74
CA CYS A 98 9.08 5.68 4.59
C CYS A 98 7.75 5.17 3.99
N PRO A 99 6.84 4.57 4.78
CA PRO A 99 5.54 4.16 4.23
C PRO A 99 4.66 5.35 3.81
N VAL A 100 4.74 6.49 4.50
CA VAL A 100 3.99 7.70 4.11
C VAL A 100 4.47 8.24 2.76
N ARG A 101 5.78 8.24 2.53
CA ARG A 101 6.39 8.63 1.25
C ARG A 101 6.01 7.69 0.13
N VAL A 102 5.97 6.37 0.37
CA VAL A 102 5.47 5.40 -0.62
C VAL A 102 4.06 5.79 -1.06
N ASN A 103 3.14 5.96 -0.11
CA ASN A 103 1.75 6.31 -0.42
C ASN A 103 1.64 7.64 -1.17
N LEU A 104 2.42 8.65 -0.76
CA LEU A 104 2.47 9.94 -1.45
C LEU A 104 3.00 9.80 -2.89
N VAL A 105 4.09 9.06 -3.10
CA VAL A 105 4.68 8.84 -4.42
C VAL A 105 3.71 8.12 -5.34
N LEU A 106 3.06 7.06 -4.87
CA LEU A 106 2.09 6.29 -5.65
C LEU A 106 0.86 7.12 -6.02
N SER A 107 0.34 7.92 -5.09
CA SER A 107 -0.81 8.79 -5.36
C SER A 107 -0.46 9.92 -6.35
N ILE A 108 0.75 10.51 -6.27
CA ILE A 108 1.23 11.47 -7.27
C ILE A 108 1.39 10.79 -8.64
N GLU A 109 1.98 9.59 -8.70
CA GLU A 109 2.15 8.80 -9.92
C GLU A 109 0.79 8.53 -10.59
N ARG A 110 -0.19 8.04 -9.83
CA ARG A 110 -1.54 7.77 -10.35
C ARG A 110 -2.26 9.01 -10.86
N ARG A 111 -2.11 10.14 -10.17
CA ARG A 111 -2.66 11.41 -10.65
C ARG A 111 -2.00 11.88 -11.96
N GLY A 112 -0.69 11.67 -12.09
CA GLY A 112 0.01 11.90 -13.36
C GLY A 112 -0.52 11.00 -14.48
N ASP A 113 -0.81 9.73 -14.17
CA ASP A 113 -1.38 8.79 -15.13
C ASP A 113 -2.76 9.24 -15.64
N GLU A 114 -3.62 9.72 -14.74
CA GLU A 114 -4.92 10.30 -15.13
C GLU A 114 -4.77 11.50 -16.07
N LEU A 115 -3.88 12.43 -15.74
CA LEU A 115 -3.63 13.61 -16.57
C LEU A 115 -3.07 13.22 -17.93
N THR A 116 -2.20 12.21 -17.98
CA THR A 116 -1.70 11.65 -19.24
C THR A 116 -2.86 11.10 -20.07
N GLY A 117 -3.76 10.31 -19.47
CA GLY A 117 -4.96 9.79 -20.13
C GLY A 117 -5.93 10.88 -20.62
N GLN A 118 -5.91 12.06 -19.98
CA GLN A 118 -6.68 13.24 -20.39
C GLN A 118 -5.97 14.10 -21.46
N GLY A 119 -4.81 13.68 -21.97
CA GLY A 119 -4.00 14.45 -22.93
C GLY A 119 -3.24 15.62 -22.30
N ARG A 120 -3.18 15.71 -20.97
CA ARG A 120 -2.51 16.76 -20.20
C ARG A 120 -1.09 16.35 -19.82
N ALA A 121 -0.29 15.93 -20.80
CA ALA A 121 1.05 15.37 -20.58
C ALA A 121 2.02 16.33 -19.87
N ALA A 122 1.91 17.65 -20.10
CA ALA A 122 2.75 18.64 -19.42
C ALA A 122 2.45 18.69 -17.92
N ASP A 123 1.17 18.66 -17.54
CA ASP A 123 0.76 18.63 -16.13
C ASP A 123 1.15 17.30 -15.47
N ALA A 124 1.00 16.18 -16.19
CA ALA A 124 1.44 14.86 -15.73
C ALA A 124 2.95 14.81 -15.45
N ARG A 125 3.76 15.40 -16.34
CA ARG A 125 5.21 15.48 -16.17
C ARG A 125 5.61 16.23 -14.91
N ALA A 126 4.95 17.36 -14.61
CA ALA A 126 5.18 18.10 -13.37
C ALA A 126 4.90 17.25 -12.12
N LEU A 127 3.90 16.37 -12.18
CA LEU A 127 3.61 15.42 -11.11
C LEU A 127 4.66 14.32 -11.00
N TYR A 128 5.11 13.73 -12.11
CA TYR A 128 6.17 12.71 -12.05
C TYR A 128 7.48 13.28 -11.50
N GLU A 129 7.82 14.52 -11.85
CA GLU A 129 8.96 15.24 -11.28
C GLU A 129 8.77 15.53 -9.78
N GLN A 130 7.54 15.86 -9.35
CA GLN A 130 7.21 15.98 -7.92
C GLN A 130 7.40 14.65 -7.19
N ALA A 131 6.90 13.54 -7.72
CA ALA A 131 7.03 12.22 -7.12
C ALA A 131 8.51 11.82 -7.00
N GLN A 132 9.34 12.12 -8.01
CA GLN A 132 10.79 11.88 -7.94
C GLN A 132 11.46 12.68 -6.84
N ARG A 133 11.05 13.93 -6.60
CA ARG A 133 11.55 14.72 -5.46
C ARG A 133 11.18 14.05 -4.13
N VAL A 134 9.95 13.58 -3.96
CA VAL A 134 9.53 12.88 -2.73
C VAL A 134 10.38 11.63 -2.47
N VAL A 135 10.71 10.86 -3.51
CA VAL A 135 11.66 9.73 -3.41
C VAL A 135 13.07 10.21 -3.08
N GLY A 136 13.56 11.26 -3.73
CA GLY A 136 14.91 11.80 -3.53
C GLY A 136 15.11 12.40 -2.13
N ASP A 137 14.06 12.95 -1.54
CA ASP A 137 14.05 13.52 -0.20
C ASP A 137 13.82 12.46 0.90
N ALA A 138 13.69 11.17 0.53
CA ALA A 138 13.52 10.11 1.51
C ALA A 138 14.80 9.93 2.35
N PRO A 139 14.69 9.81 3.68
CA PRO A 139 15.82 9.49 4.55
C PRO A 139 16.55 8.23 4.10
N GLN A 140 17.88 8.18 4.30
CA GLN A 140 18.67 6.99 3.97
C GLN A 140 18.18 5.74 4.71
N ASP A 141 17.65 5.91 5.92
CA ASP A 141 17.07 4.85 6.74
C ASP A 141 15.91 4.11 6.06
N CYS A 142 15.20 4.75 5.13
CA CYS A 142 14.19 4.08 4.32
C CYS A 142 14.75 2.99 3.40
N PHE A 143 16.05 3.01 3.11
CA PHE A 143 16.69 2.10 2.17
C PHE A 143 17.64 1.10 2.84
N THR A 144 18.00 1.32 4.12
CA THR A 144 18.99 0.52 4.85
C THR A 144 18.38 -0.40 5.91
N ASP A 145 17.27 -0.03 6.54
CA ASP A 145 16.64 -0.82 7.61
C ASP A 145 15.32 -1.46 7.16
N GLN A 146 15.34 -2.78 6.91
CA GLN A 146 14.16 -3.54 6.49
C GLN A 146 13.28 -4.00 7.66
N GLN A 147 13.76 -3.94 8.91
CA GLN A 147 12.98 -4.45 10.04
C GLN A 147 11.86 -3.49 10.47
N GLN A 148 12.05 -2.19 10.27
CA GLN A 148 11.15 -1.16 10.81
C GLN A 148 10.14 -0.63 9.77
N ALA A 149 10.49 -0.67 8.47
CA ALA A 149 9.63 -0.37 7.35
C ALA A 149 9.88 -1.38 6.21
N PRO A 150 9.39 -2.63 6.35
CA PRO A 150 9.62 -3.65 5.35
C PRO A 150 9.12 -3.16 3.98
N ASP A 151 9.89 -3.46 2.94
CA ASP A 151 9.60 -3.17 1.54
C ASP A 151 9.50 -1.69 1.10
N SER A 152 9.34 -0.72 2.00
CA SER A 152 9.22 0.71 1.65
C SER A 152 10.40 1.20 0.78
N GLY A 153 11.64 0.87 1.15
CA GLY A 153 12.82 1.22 0.36
C GLY A 153 12.83 0.58 -1.04
N GLN A 154 12.34 -0.65 -1.15
CA GLN A 154 12.22 -1.33 -2.44
C GLN A 154 11.12 -0.68 -3.30
N GLN A 155 9.96 -0.39 -2.73
CA GLN A 155 8.85 0.26 -3.40
C GLN A 155 9.24 1.66 -3.90
N LEU A 156 9.97 2.44 -3.10
CA LEU A 156 10.48 3.75 -3.51
C LEU A 156 11.48 3.64 -4.68
N ARG A 157 12.37 2.65 -4.68
CA ARG A 157 13.27 2.38 -5.81
C ARG A 157 12.51 2.02 -7.08
N GLN A 158 11.56 1.09 -6.97
CA GLN A 158 10.71 0.69 -8.11
C GLN A 158 9.88 1.86 -8.64
N ALA A 159 9.33 2.70 -7.75
CA ALA A 159 8.62 3.90 -8.15
C ALA A 159 9.55 4.89 -8.86
N GLN A 160 10.79 5.06 -8.38
CA GLN A 160 11.78 5.91 -9.05
C GLN A 160 12.05 5.48 -10.48
N GLU A 161 12.21 4.17 -10.72
CA GLU A 161 12.42 3.60 -12.05
C GLU A 161 11.22 3.86 -12.97
N ARG A 162 10.00 3.50 -12.52
CA ARG A 162 8.77 3.76 -13.29
C ARG A 162 8.58 5.24 -13.62
N LEU A 163 8.86 6.13 -12.66
CA LEU A 163 8.75 7.57 -12.87
C LEU A 163 9.76 8.10 -13.89
N ARG A 164 10.96 7.49 -13.99
CA ARG A 164 11.94 7.84 -15.03
C ARG A 164 11.46 7.39 -16.40
N GLU A 165 10.91 6.18 -16.50
CA GLU A 165 10.35 5.65 -17.76
C GLU A 165 9.17 6.48 -18.28
N LYS A 166 8.27 6.89 -17.37
CA LYS A 166 7.13 7.77 -17.70
C LYS A 166 7.54 9.16 -18.20
N GLN A 167 8.76 9.60 -17.90
CA GLN A 167 9.29 10.89 -18.39
C GLN A 167 10.03 10.78 -19.72
N THR A 168 10.54 9.60 -20.08
CA THR A 168 11.28 9.36 -21.32
C THR A 168 10.41 8.86 -22.47
N THR A 169 9.26 8.26 -22.17
CA THR A 169 8.35 7.69 -23.19
C THR A 169 7.26 8.70 -23.57
N PRO A 170 7.12 9.07 -24.86
CA PRO A 170 5.95 9.83 -25.32
C PRO A 170 4.70 8.97 -25.17
N SER A 171 3.81 9.38 -24.27
CA SER A 171 2.43 8.90 -24.03
C SER A 171 1.93 7.76 -24.94
N SER A 172 2.09 6.51 -24.50
CA SER A 172 1.21 5.41 -24.89
C SER A 172 0.20 5.18 -23.75
N PRO A 173 -1.07 4.85 -24.05
CA PRO A 173 -2.03 4.51 -23.00
C PRO A 173 -1.51 3.35 -22.15
N PRO A 174 -1.80 3.33 -20.84
CA PRO A 174 -1.29 2.29 -19.96
C PRO A 174 -1.78 0.91 -20.44
N PRO A 175 -0.96 -0.14 -20.36
CA PRO A 175 -1.51 -1.49 -20.41
C PRO A 175 -2.49 -1.61 -19.24
N THR A 176 -3.73 -1.97 -19.57
CA THR A 176 -4.74 -2.40 -18.59
C THR A 176 -4.06 -3.36 -17.62
N ALA A 177 -4.15 -3.08 -16.32
CA ALA A 177 -3.69 -4.01 -15.31
C ALA A 177 -4.36 -5.36 -15.57
N THR A 178 -3.57 -6.35 -16.01
CA THR A 178 -4.00 -7.74 -16.01
C THR A 178 -4.31 -8.10 -14.56
N PRO A 179 -5.53 -8.51 -14.20
CA PRO A 179 -5.80 -9.02 -12.87
C PRO A 179 -4.99 -10.31 -12.68
N SER A 180 -4.13 -10.33 -11.67
CA SER A 180 -3.50 -11.57 -11.22
C SER A 180 -4.55 -12.47 -10.55
N PRO A 181 -4.51 -13.80 -10.73
CA PRO A 181 -5.65 -14.67 -10.56
C PRO A 181 -5.95 -15.00 -9.09
N GLY A 182 -7.18 -14.70 -8.66
CA GLY A 182 -7.76 -15.28 -7.45
C GLY A 182 -8.16 -16.75 -7.66
N PRO A 183 -8.14 -17.59 -6.61
CA PRO A 183 -8.35 -19.02 -6.73
C PRO A 183 -9.84 -19.40 -6.77
N GLY A 184 -10.20 -20.23 -7.75
CA GLY A 184 -11.25 -21.25 -7.63
C GLY A 184 -12.67 -20.88 -8.08
N THR A 185 -13.05 -21.33 -9.28
CA THR A 185 -14.21 -22.23 -9.49
C THR A 185 -14.20 -22.80 -10.93
N PRO A 186 -14.59 -24.07 -11.14
CA PRO A 186 -14.55 -24.72 -12.45
C PRO A 186 -15.87 -24.58 -13.23
N THR A 187 -15.84 -24.90 -14.53
CA THR A 187 -16.96 -25.04 -15.52
C THR A 187 -17.09 -23.81 -16.46
N ALA A 188 -17.10 -23.88 -17.80
CA ALA A 188 -17.30 -24.96 -18.78
C ALA A 188 -16.49 -24.71 -20.07
N SER A 189 -16.17 -25.77 -20.80
CA SER A 189 -15.82 -25.74 -22.23
C SER A 189 -16.95 -25.11 -23.08
N PRO A 190 -16.62 -24.45 -24.20
CA PRO A 190 -16.70 -25.15 -25.49
C PRO A 190 -15.53 -24.84 -26.46
N SER A 191 -15.26 -25.81 -27.34
CA SER A 191 -14.43 -25.72 -28.55
C SER A 191 -15.37 -25.84 -29.78
N PRO A 192 -14.97 -25.64 -31.07
CA PRO A 192 -13.73 -25.05 -31.64
C PRO A 192 -13.91 -24.12 -32.90
N SER A 193 -12.82 -23.44 -33.30
CA SER A 193 -12.36 -23.09 -34.68
C SER A 193 -13.04 -21.97 -35.53
N PRO A 194 -12.38 -21.36 -36.57
CA PRO A 194 -11.13 -21.76 -37.26
C PRO A 194 -10.03 -20.69 -37.50
N THR A 195 -8.83 -21.20 -37.80
CA THR A 195 -7.58 -20.55 -38.27
C THR A 195 -7.68 -19.97 -39.69
N PRO A 196 -6.77 -19.05 -40.10
CA PRO A 196 -5.70 -19.43 -41.05
C PRO A 196 -4.33 -18.77 -40.74
N GLY A 197 -3.23 -19.51 -40.58
CA GLY A 197 -2.20 -19.67 -41.63
C GLY A 197 -0.81 -19.16 -41.15
N PRO A 198 0.33 -19.61 -41.72
CA PRO A 198 1.50 -20.03 -40.95
C PRO A 198 2.67 -19.03 -40.92
N GLY A 199 3.31 -18.91 -39.76
CA GLY A 199 4.62 -18.30 -39.58
C GLY A 199 5.18 -18.71 -38.21
N THR A 200 6.05 -19.71 -38.19
CA THR A 200 6.73 -20.16 -36.95
C THR A 200 7.68 -19.06 -36.47
N ASP A 201 7.26 -18.32 -35.46
CA ASP A 201 8.13 -17.38 -34.73
C ASP A 201 9.13 -18.18 -33.87
N PRO A 202 10.46 -17.98 -34.02
CA PRO A 202 11.48 -18.63 -33.19
C PRO A 202 11.25 -18.46 -31.69
N ARG A 203 10.61 -17.37 -31.26
CA ARG A 203 10.28 -17.15 -29.84
C ARG A 203 9.22 -18.11 -29.32
N GLN A 204 8.27 -18.55 -30.15
CA GLN A 204 7.27 -19.53 -29.70
C GLN A 204 7.91 -20.89 -29.43
N GLN A 205 8.86 -21.31 -30.26
CA GLN A 205 9.58 -22.57 -30.06
C GLN A 205 10.40 -22.56 -28.77
N GLU A 206 11.06 -21.43 -28.47
CA GLU A 206 11.83 -21.30 -27.23
C GLU A 206 10.92 -21.33 -25.98
N LEU A 207 9.73 -20.72 -26.06
CA LEU A 207 8.75 -20.76 -24.97
C LEU A 207 8.19 -22.16 -24.74
N GLU A 208 7.89 -22.90 -25.81
CA GLU A 208 7.41 -24.29 -25.73
C GLU A 208 8.48 -25.23 -25.16
N GLN A 209 9.75 -25.01 -25.51
CA GLN A 209 10.87 -25.81 -24.99
C GLN A 209 11.06 -25.57 -23.49
N ARG A 210 11.06 -24.32 -23.05
CA ARG A 210 11.14 -23.97 -21.61
C ARG A 210 9.95 -24.51 -20.81
N GLN A 211 8.75 -24.51 -21.39
CA GLN A 211 7.58 -25.12 -20.73
C GLN A 211 7.73 -26.64 -20.57
N ARG A 212 8.28 -27.33 -21.57
CA ARG A 212 8.51 -28.78 -21.50
C ARG A 212 9.56 -29.15 -20.45
N GLU A 213 10.63 -28.37 -20.33
CA GLU A 213 11.66 -28.55 -19.28
C GLU A 213 11.05 -28.34 -17.89
N ALA A 214 10.34 -27.22 -17.68
CA ALA A 214 9.70 -26.93 -16.39
C ALA A 214 8.63 -27.96 -15.99
N SER A 215 8.00 -28.62 -16.96
CA SER A 215 7.02 -29.69 -16.71
C SER A 215 7.67 -31.02 -16.33
N GLN A 216 8.88 -31.29 -16.83
CA GLN A 216 9.64 -32.50 -16.49
C GLN A 216 10.25 -32.40 -15.10
N ASP A 217 10.69 -31.20 -14.69
CA ASP A 217 11.17 -30.93 -13.32
C ASP A 217 10.09 -31.04 -12.25
N ARG A 218 8.80 -31.09 -12.64
CA ARG A 218 7.65 -31.12 -11.72
C ARG A 218 7.05 -32.52 -11.50
N ALA A 219 7.62 -33.58 -12.07
CA ALA A 219 7.16 -34.95 -11.81
C ALA A 219 7.49 -35.39 -10.36
N PRO A 220 6.53 -35.90 -9.57
CA PRO A 220 6.74 -36.16 -8.15
C PRO A 220 7.40 -37.53 -7.93
N GLY A 221 8.53 -37.55 -7.22
CA GLY A 221 9.25 -38.77 -6.88
C GLY A 221 9.96 -38.71 -5.52
N GLY A 222 9.23 -39.04 -4.45
CA GLY A 222 9.77 -39.77 -3.28
C GLY A 222 10.17 -38.97 -2.03
N PRO A 223 10.13 -39.61 -0.84
CA PRO A 223 9.80 -38.99 0.46
C PRO A 223 11.02 -38.70 1.36
N ARG A 224 10.84 -37.83 2.36
CA ARG A 224 11.59 -37.63 3.63
C ARG A 224 11.14 -36.29 4.23
N ASP A 225 11.05 -36.03 5.53
CA ASP A 225 10.94 -36.77 6.78
C ASP A 225 10.47 -35.68 7.77
N ASP A 226 9.51 -36.00 8.63
CA ASP A 226 9.12 -35.15 9.77
C ASP A 226 10.32 -34.99 10.73
N PRO A 227 10.51 -33.80 11.32
CA PRO A 227 10.20 -33.75 12.75
C PRO A 227 9.55 -32.44 13.23
N GLN A 228 8.57 -32.64 14.12
CA GLN A 228 8.11 -31.76 15.19
C GLN A 228 9.14 -30.73 15.70
N ASN A 229 8.74 -29.45 15.77
CA ASN A 229 8.75 -28.73 17.05
C ASN A 229 7.76 -27.55 17.01
N GLY A 230 7.02 -27.39 18.11
CA GLY A 230 5.95 -26.41 18.27
C GLY A 230 6.42 -25.01 18.70
N ASP A 231 5.45 -24.10 18.61
CA ASP A 231 5.31 -22.81 19.29
C ASP A 231 6.24 -21.65 18.88
N ALA A 232 5.73 -20.84 17.93
CA ALA A 232 5.99 -19.40 17.87
C ALA A 232 4.71 -18.67 17.40
N PRO A 233 4.24 -17.61 18.10
CA PRO A 233 3.06 -16.86 17.70
C PRO A 233 3.33 -16.00 16.44
N PRO A 234 2.34 -15.79 15.56
CA PRO A 234 2.55 -15.09 14.30
C PRO A 234 2.85 -13.59 14.53
N PRO A 235 3.87 -13.01 13.86
CA PRO A 235 4.09 -11.57 13.87
C PRO A 235 2.95 -10.86 13.12
N GLY A 236 2.43 -9.82 13.77
CA GLY A 236 1.30 -9.03 13.30
C GLY A 236 1.60 -8.19 12.06
N ALA A 237 0.52 -7.99 11.30
CA ALA A 237 0.27 -6.95 10.30
C ALA A 237 1.37 -6.71 9.25
N LYS A 238 1.19 -7.36 8.09
CA LYS A 238 1.80 -6.90 6.84
C LYS A 238 1.23 -5.53 6.50
N GLN A 239 2.08 -4.51 6.58
CA GLN A 239 1.88 -3.23 5.89
C GLN A 239 2.34 -3.42 4.44
N TRP A 240 1.75 -2.65 3.52
CA TRP A 240 2.00 -2.76 2.07
C TRP A 240 3.46 -2.57 1.72
#